data_AF-A0A7Y0R2R0-F1
#
_entry.id   AF-A0A7Y0R2R0-F1
#
_cell.length_a   1.000
_cell.length_b   1.000
_cell.length_c   1.000
_cell.angle_alpha   90.00
_cell.angle_beta   90.00
_cell.angle_gamma   90.00
#
_symmetry.space_group_name_H-M   'P 1'
#
loop_
_entity.id
_entity.type
_entity.pdbx_description
1 polymer ?
#
loop_
_entity_poly.entity_id
_entity_poly.type
_entity_poly.pdbx_seq_one_letter_code
_entity_poly.pdbx_strand_id
1 'polypeptide(L)'
;TFSSEQKRFFRQIDPRWQFVLPEKNPYICYDLDPMPFENGGSLPELIEDLEGFRLWHLQDDEFRVPKGVVYVAIDSSHAVASPKNIVKTRLCVEMFLDSLAKETYQAEIAGMGYNMYAHQGGVTLTLSGFSQKLPQLLE
;
A
#
# COMPACT_ATOMS: atom_id res chain seq x y z
N THR A 1 28.63 -26.07 -16.18
CA THR A 1 27.66 -26.36 -17.25
C THR A 1 26.70 -27.41 -16.75
N PHE A 2 25.38 -27.30 -16.97
CA PHE A 2 24.42 -28.31 -16.49
C PHE A 2 24.72 -29.71 -17.07
N SER A 3 24.55 -30.75 -16.24
CA SER A 3 24.72 -32.15 -16.64
C SER A 3 23.65 -32.59 -17.65
N SER A 4 23.91 -33.71 -18.35
CA SER A 4 22.94 -34.30 -19.26
C SER A 4 21.63 -34.69 -18.56
N GLU A 5 21.72 -35.15 -17.31
CA GLU A 5 20.56 -35.49 -16.48
C GLU A 5 19.74 -34.27 -16.10
N GLN A 6 20.39 -33.17 -15.67
CA GLN A 6 19.72 -31.91 -15.35
C GLN A 6 18.99 -31.33 -16.57
N LYS A 7 19.64 -31.36 -17.74
CA LYS A 7 19.01 -30.92 -19.00
C LYS A 7 17.80 -31.79 -19.38
N ARG A 8 17.85 -33.10 -19.10
CA ARG A 8 16.71 -34.00 -19.33
C ARG A 8 15.56 -33.68 -18.37
N PHE A 9 15.86 -33.38 -17.11
CA PHE A 9 14.88 -33.01 -16.09
C PHE A 9 14.18 -31.68 -16.42
N PHE A 10 14.91 -30.61 -16.74
CA PHE A 10 14.31 -29.29 -17.05
C PHE A 10 13.45 -29.25 -18.31
N ARG A 11 13.58 -30.25 -19.20
CA ARG A 11 12.73 -30.37 -20.39
C ARG A 11 11.44 -31.13 -20.14
N GLN A 12 11.25 -31.71 -18.96
CA GLN A 12 10.01 -32.37 -18.59
C GLN A 12 8.98 -31.32 -18.22
N ILE A 13 7.83 -31.34 -18.91
CA ILE A 13 6.67 -30.55 -18.56
C ILE A 13 5.82 -31.41 -17.63
N ASP A 14 5.57 -30.94 -16.41
CA ASP A 14 4.64 -31.62 -15.50
C ASP A 14 3.21 -31.13 -15.83
N PRO A 15 2.30 -32.02 -16.27
CA PRO A 15 0.92 -31.64 -16.57
C PRO A 15 0.13 -31.19 -15.33
N ARG A 16 0.67 -31.35 -14.12
CA ARG A 16 0.07 -30.83 -12.87
C ARG A 16 0.37 -29.36 -12.61
N TRP A 17 1.25 -28.74 -13.38
CA TRP A 17 1.54 -27.31 -13.23
C TRP A 17 0.31 -26.46 -13.55
N GLN A 18 -0.04 -25.58 -12.62
CA GLN A 18 -1.16 -24.64 -12.74
C GLN A 18 -0.63 -23.24 -12.99
N PHE A 19 -0.12 -23.00 -14.21
CA PHE A 19 0.28 -21.66 -14.64
C PHE A 19 -0.80 -21.06 -15.52
N VAL A 20 -1.19 -19.83 -15.22
CA VAL A 20 -2.13 -19.05 -16.01
C VAL A 20 -1.53 -17.68 -16.29
N LEU A 21 -1.97 -17.05 -17.38
CA LEU A 21 -1.68 -15.65 -17.60
C LEU A 21 -2.43 -14.80 -16.57
N PRO A 22 -1.85 -13.68 -16.12
CA PRO A 22 -2.54 -12.78 -15.21
C PRO A 22 -3.78 -12.18 -15.90
N GLU A 23 -4.77 -11.87 -15.08
CA GLU A 23 -5.93 -11.11 -15.53
C GLU A 23 -5.55 -9.65 -15.83
N LYS A 24 -6.49 -8.92 -16.45
CA LYS A 24 -6.33 -7.48 -16.70
C LYS A 24 -6.12 -6.75 -15.37
N ASN A 25 -5.08 -5.94 -15.29
CA ASN A 25 -4.77 -5.18 -14.08
C ASN A 25 -5.85 -4.11 -13.80
N PRO A 26 -6.58 -4.19 -12.67
CA PRO A 26 -7.68 -3.27 -12.36
C PRO A 26 -7.19 -1.90 -11.82
N TYR A 27 -5.92 -1.80 -11.43
CA TYR A 27 -5.33 -0.59 -10.85
C TYR A 27 -4.79 0.39 -11.90
N ILE A 28 -4.77 0.02 -13.19
CA ILE A 28 -4.36 0.96 -14.24
C ILE A 28 -5.31 2.17 -14.24
N CYS A 29 -4.76 3.35 -13.99
CA CYS A 29 -5.49 4.61 -14.05
C CYS A 29 -5.46 5.17 -15.47
N TYR A 30 -6.63 5.41 -16.05
CA TYR A 30 -6.78 5.97 -17.39
C TYR A 30 -7.14 7.45 -17.36
N ASP A 31 -7.72 7.93 -16.27
CA ASP A 31 -7.95 9.34 -16.02
C ASP A 31 -6.71 9.92 -15.33
N LEU A 32 -6.05 10.83 -16.02
CA LEU A 32 -4.76 11.41 -15.62
C LEU A 32 -4.87 12.91 -15.39
N ASP A 33 -6.08 13.46 -15.46
CA ASP A 33 -6.29 14.86 -15.19
C ASP A 33 -6.30 15.10 -13.67
N PRO A 34 -5.56 16.10 -13.17
CA PRO A 34 -5.62 16.44 -11.76
C PRO A 34 -7.02 16.94 -11.40
N MET A 35 -7.46 16.65 -10.18
CA MET A 35 -8.72 17.19 -9.67
C MET A 35 -8.72 18.72 -9.74
N PRO A 36 -9.86 19.36 -10.00
CA PRO A 36 -10.00 20.80 -9.91
C PRO A 36 -9.49 21.28 -8.55
N PHE A 37 -8.75 22.39 -8.54
CA PHE A 37 -8.29 22.96 -7.29
C PHE A 37 -9.49 23.61 -6.60
N GLU A 38 -9.82 23.08 -5.42
CA GLU A 38 -10.73 23.71 -4.50
C GLU A 38 -9.92 24.73 -3.70
N ASN A 39 -10.45 25.94 -3.51
CA ASN A 39 -9.72 26.98 -2.78
C ASN A 39 -9.28 26.44 -1.41
N GLY A 40 -7.98 26.36 -1.17
CA GLY A 40 -7.39 25.85 0.06
C GLY A 40 -6.16 26.65 0.46
N GLY A 41 -5.85 26.65 1.75
CA GLY A 41 -4.61 27.24 2.27
C GLY A 41 -3.37 26.44 1.87
N SER A 42 -2.19 27.01 2.11
CA SER A 42 -0.90 26.33 1.90
C SER A 42 -0.53 25.34 3.01
N LEU A 43 -1.46 25.06 3.93
CA LEU A 43 -1.25 24.22 5.12
C LEU A 43 -2.40 23.23 5.26
N PRO A 44 -2.16 22.03 5.82
CA PRO A 44 -3.22 21.06 6.07
C PRO A 44 -4.31 21.61 6.99
N GLU A 45 -5.56 21.35 6.62
CA GLU A 45 -6.75 21.75 7.36
C GLU A 45 -7.33 20.54 8.11
N LEU A 46 -7.76 20.77 9.35
CA LEU A 46 -8.47 19.77 10.15
C LEU A 46 -9.94 19.78 9.73
N ILE A 47 -10.35 18.77 8.97
CA ILE A 47 -11.72 18.65 8.46
C ILE A 47 -12.65 18.02 9.51
N GLU A 48 -12.13 17.10 10.31
CA GLU A 48 -12.91 16.39 11.32
C GLU A 48 -12.08 16.11 12.57
N ASP A 49 -12.65 16.39 13.75
CA ASP A 49 -12.06 16.15 15.07
C ASP A 49 -13.12 15.50 15.97
N LEU A 50 -12.95 14.20 16.21
CA LEU A 50 -13.81 13.39 17.05
C LEU A 50 -12.98 12.74 18.16
N GLU A 51 -13.65 12.20 19.17
CA GLU A 51 -12.96 11.42 20.20
C GLU A 51 -12.24 10.21 19.55
N GLY A 52 -10.91 10.23 19.59
CA GLY A 52 -10.07 9.17 19.03
C GLY A 52 -9.86 9.22 17.52
N PHE A 53 -10.32 10.25 16.81
CA PHE A 53 -10.17 10.38 15.36
C PHE A 53 -9.94 11.81 14.91
N ARG A 54 -8.97 12.01 14.00
CA ARG A 54 -8.70 13.29 13.35
C ARG A 54 -8.44 13.09 11.87
N LEU A 55 -9.10 13.90 11.05
CA LEU A 55 -8.90 13.93 9.61
C LEU A 55 -8.30 15.26 9.19
N TRP A 56 -7.08 15.19 8.65
CA TRP A 56 -6.39 16.31 8.04
C TRP A 56 -6.37 16.16 6.52
N HIS A 57 -6.49 17.26 5.80
CA HIS A 57 -6.45 17.28 4.35
C HIS A 57 -5.69 18.50 3.84
N LEU A 58 -4.92 18.29 2.77
CA LEU A 58 -4.30 19.35 1.99
C LEU A 58 -4.36 18.93 0.52
N GLN A 59 -4.95 19.78 -0.32
CA GLN A 59 -4.85 19.62 -1.76
C GLN A 59 -3.57 20.28 -2.26
N ASP A 60 -2.74 19.53 -2.97
CA ASP A 60 -1.51 20.04 -3.58
C ASP A 60 -1.83 21.06 -4.69
N ASP A 61 -1.33 22.28 -4.53
CA ASP A 61 -1.47 23.38 -5.49
C ASP A 61 -0.23 23.57 -6.38
N GLU A 62 0.91 23.00 -5.99
CA GLU A 62 2.21 23.21 -6.65
C GLU A 62 2.44 22.26 -7.84
N PHE A 63 2.33 20.94 -7.65
CA PHE A 63 2.68 19.97 -8.69
C PHE A 63 1.50 19.62 -9.60
N ARG A 64 0.26 19.71 -9.09
CA ARG A 64 -0.98 19.54 -9.87
C ARG A 64 -0.98 18.26 -10.72
N VAL A 65 -0.62 17.15 -10.10
CA VAL A 65 -0.64 15.80 -10.70
C VAL A 65 -1.83 14.99 -10.16
N PRO A 66 -2.34 13.96 -10.88
CA PRO A 66 -3.42 13.09 -10.42
C PRO A 66 -2.95 12.09 -9.35
N LYS A 67 -2.07 12.50 -8.45
CA LYS A 67 -1.49 11.65 -7.41
C LYS A 67 -1.82 12.18 -6.03
N GLY A 68 -1.93 11.26 -5.09
CA GLY A 68 -2.19 11.55 -3.69
C GLY A 68 -1.38 10.65 -2.78
N VAL A 69 -1.36 11.04 -1.51
CA VAL A 69 -0.79 10.24 -0.42
C VAL A 69 -1.78 10.22 0.73
N VAL A 70 -2.05 9.03 1.25
CA VAL A 70 -2.91 8.84 2.42
C VAL A 70 -2.05 8.30 3.56
N TYR A 71 -2.17 8.94 4.73
CA TYR A 71 -1.54 8.49 5.96
C TYR A 71 -2.62 8.10 6.96
N VAL A 72 -2.58 6.87 7.44
CA VAL A 72 -3.44 6.38 8.52
C VAL A 72 -2.55 6.02 9.70
N ALA A 73 -2.49 6.89 10.70
CA ALA A 73 -1.75 6.67 11.93
C ALA A 73 -2.68 6.13 13.02
N ILE A 74 -2.30 5.01 13.63
CA ILE A 74 -3.01 4.39 14.73
C ILE A 74 -2.10 4.47 15.96
N ASP A 75 -2.46 5.35 16.88
CA ASP A 75 -1.76 5.47 18.16
C ASP A 75 -2.31 4.46 19.18
N SER A 76 -1.42 3.71 19.79
CA SER A 76 -1.74 2.68 20.79
C SER A 76 -0.65 2.59 21.84
N SER A 77 -0.97 3.01 23.06
CA SER A 77 -0.08 2.83 24.23
C SER A 77 0.24 1.35 24.48
N HIS A 78 -0.67 0.44 24.12
CA HIS A 78 -0.46 -1.00 24.22
C HIS A 78 0.64 -1.51 23.30
N ALA A 79 0.79 -0.95 22.10
CA ALA A 79 1.81 -1.38 21.14
C ALA A 79 3.24 -1.22 21.70
N VAL A 80 3.45 -0.21 22.55
CA VAL A 80 4.75 0.14 23.13
C VAL A 80 4.88 -0.12 24.63
N ALA A 81 3.84 -0.67 25.27
CA ALA A 81 3.80 -0.88 26.72
C ALA A 81 4.90 -1.81 27.28
N SER A 82 5.52 -2.65 26.45
CA SER A 82 6.64 -3.51 26.86
C SER A 82 7.46 -3.96 25.65
N PRO A 83 8.72 -4.42 25.84
CA PRO A 83 9.52 -5.01 24.77
C PRO A 83 8.80 -6.14 24.03
N LYS A 84 8.01 -6.94 24.76
CA LYS A 84 7.22 -8.04 24.17
C LYS A 84 6.13 -7.51 23.24
N ASN A 85 5.43 -6.44 23.62
CA ASN A 85 4.39 -5.84 22.78
C ASN A 85 4.98 -5.17 21.54
N ILE A 86 6.14 -4.52 21.68
CA ILE A 86 6.86 -3.91 20.55
C ILE A 86 7.21 -4.98 19.51
N VAL A 87 7.78 -6.11 19.94
CA VAL A 87 8.12 -7.23 19.04
C VAL A 87 6.88 -7.82 18.38
N LYS A 88 5.80 -8.03 19.13
CA LYS A 88 4.53 -8.52 18.57
C LYS A 88 3.95 -7.57 17.52
N THR A 89 3.95 -6.28 17.80
CA THR A 89 3.42 -5.27 16.88
C THR A 89 4.22 -5.26 15.58
N ARG A 90 5.56 -5.27 15.67
CA ARG A 90 6.42 -5.37 14.48
C ARG A 90 6.16 -6.65 13.68
N LEU A 91 6.11 -7.80 14.35
CA LEU A 91 5.83 -9.07 13.67
C LEU A 91 4.45 -9.06 12.99
N CYS A 92 3.44 -8.47 13.64
CA CYS A 92 2.10 -8.32 13.07
C CYS A 92 2.14 -7.48 11.78
N VAL A 93 2.87 -6.36 11.78
CA VAL A 93 3.06 -5.51 10.59
C VAL A 93 3.73 -6.27 9.45
N GLU A 94 4.82 -6.99 9.72
CA GLU A 94 5.51 -7.77 8.68
C GLU A 94 4.63 -8.88 8.11
N MET A 95 3.89 -9.59 8.96
CA MET A 95 2.94 -10.63 8.51
C MET A 95 1.79 -10.03 7.70
N PHE A 96 1.32 -8.84 8.08
CA PHE A 96 0.29 -8.13 7.33
C PHE A 96 0.79 -7.76 5.93
N LEU A 97 1.99 -7.15 5.82
CA LEU A 97 2.59 -6.81 4.52
C LEU A 97 2.81 -8.05 3.63
N ASP A 98 3.34 -9.14 4.20
CA ASP A 98 3.55 -10.40 3.46
C ASP A 98 2.22 -10.97 2.94
N SER A 99 1.16 -10.90 3.75
CA SER A 99 -0.17 -11.39 3.35
C SER A 99 -0.77 -10.60 2.18
N LEU A 100 -0.47 -9.30 2.08
CA LEU A 100 -0.98 -8.42 1.02
C LEU A 100 -0.17 -8.49 -0.27
N ALA A 101 1.10 -8.91 -0.22
CA ALA A 101 2.04 -8.79 -1.33
C ALA A 101 1.50 -9.38 -2.66
N LYS A 102 0.78 -10.49 -2.60
CA LYS A 102 0.19 -11.11 -3.81
C LYS A 102 -0.98 -10.29 -4.37
N GLU A 103 -1.82 -9.75 -3.51
CA GLU A 103 -3.07 -9.06 -3.88
C GLU A 103 -2.77 -7.65 -4.43
N THR A 104 -1.76 -6.99 -3.86
CA THR A 104 -1.36 -5.63 -4.21
C THR A 104 -0.32 -5.58 -5.32
N TYR A 105 0.21 -6.73 -5.76
CA TYR A 105 1.21 -6.79 -6.85
C TYR A 105 0.75 -6.04 -8.11
N GLN A 106 -0.52 -6.20 -8.50
CA GLN A 106 -1.08 -5.48 -9.64
C GLN A 106 -1.11 -3.96 -9.40
N ALA A 107 -1.39 -3.52 -8.17
CA ALA A 107 -1.37 -2.10 -7.80
C ALA A 107 0.06 -1.52 -7.92
N GLU A 108 1.06 -2.24 -7.41
CA GLU A 108 2.48 -1.84 -7.52
C GLU A 108 2.92 -1.65 -8.98
N ILE A 109 2.59 -2.60 -9.85
CA ILE A 109 2.88 -2.51 -11.29
C ILE A 109 2.15 -1.33 -11.93
N ALA A 110 0.98 -0.95 -11.43
CA ALA A 110 0.22 0.21 -11.90
C ALA A 110 0.73 1.55 -11.32
N GLY A 111 1.83 1.56 -10.56
CA GLY A 111 2.40 2.77 -9.97
C GLY A 111 1.70 3.24 -8.69
N MET A 112 0.95 2.36 -8.05
CA MET A 112 0.47 2.54 -6.68
C MET A 112 1.51 2.02 -5.70
N GLY A 113 1.52 2.53 -4.48
CA GLY A 113 2.40 2.07 -3.41
C GLY A 113 1.68 2.02 -2.09
N TYR A 114 2.05 1.06 -1.25
CA TYR A 114 1.60 0.96 0.12
C TYR A 114 2.78 0.58 1.01
N ASN A 115 2.69 0.94 2.28
CA ASN A 115 3.63 0.49 3.30
C ASN A 115 2.97 0.57 4.68
N MET A 116 3.40 -0.27 5.61
CA MET A 116 2.99 -0.19 7.00
C MET A 116 4.21 -0.33 7.89
N TYR A 117 4.32 0.50 8.91
CA TYR A 117 5.44 0.42 9.85
C TYR A 117 5.02 0.70 11.28
N ALA A 118 5.66 0.00 12.22
CA ALA A 118 5.50 0.26 13.65
C ALA A 118 6.47 1.37 14.11
N HIS A 119 5.98 2.28 14.95
CA HIS A 119 6.74 3.37 15.54
C HIS A 119 6.44 3.51 17.05
N GLN A 120 7.02 4.52 17.71
CA GLN A 120 6.91 4.72 19.17
C GLN A 120 5.49 5.08 19.64
N GLY A 121 4.58 5.41 18.72
CA GLY A 121 3.18 5.73 19.02
C GLY A 121 2.22 4.57 18.72
N GLY A 122 2.61 3.62 17.87
CA GLY A 122 1.72 2.58 17.35
C GLY A 122 2.15 2.13 15.97
N VAL A 123 1.26 2.24 14.99
CA VAL A 123 1.53 1.86 13.58
C VAL A 123 1.03 2.93 12.62
N THR A 124 1.67 3.05 11.47
CA THR A 124 1.21 3.91 10.38
C THR A 124 1.12 3.11 9.10
N LEU A 125 -0.02 3.20 8.41
CA LEU A 125 -0.21 2.76 7.03
C LEU A 125 -0.09 3.99 6.12
N THR A 126 0.66 3.83 5.04
CA THR A 126 0.81 4.86 4.00
C THR A 126 0.39 4.27 2.66
N LEU A 127 -0.44 4.99 1.91
CA LEU A 127 -0.79 4.68 0.53
C LEU A 127 -0.37 5.84 -0.36
N SER A 128 0.07 5.57 -1.58
CA SER A 128 0.43 6.58 -2.56
C SER A 128 0.15 6.09 -3.98
N GLY A 129 -0.01 7.01 -4.92
CA GLY A 129 -0.27 6.66 -6.31
C GLY A 129 -1.36 7.54 -6.90
N PHE A 130 -2.07 7.01 -7.89
CA PHE A 130 -3.14 7.73 -8.58
C PHE A 130 -4.35 7.94 -7.68
N SER A 131 -4.80 9.19 -7.53
CA SER A 131 -5.83 9.57 -6.55
C SER A 131 -7.14 8.82 -6.75
N GLN A 132 -7.55 8.57 -8.00
CA GLN A 132 -8.76 7.79 -8.31
C GLN A 132 -8.68 6.31 -7.91
N LYS A 133 -7.47 5.77 -7.75
CA LYS A 133 -7.22 4.36 -7.43
C LYS A 133 -6.87 4.14 -5.96
N LEU A 134 -6.61 5.20 -5.20
CA LEU A 134 -6.32 5.11 -3.77
C LEU A 134 -7.49 4.48 -2.97
N PRO A 135 -8.77 4.84 -3.18
CA PRO A 135 -9.88 4.19 -2.46
C PRO A 135 -9.93 2.68 -2.72
N GLN A 136 -9.73 2.26 -3.98
CA GLN A 136 -9.71 0.85 -4.36
C GLN A 136 -8.56 0.06 -3.71
N LEU A 137 -7.40 0.69 -3.46
CA LEU A 137 -6.28 0.05 -2.76
C LEU A 137 -6.47 0.01 -1.24
N LEU A 138 -7.32 0.89 -0.69
CA LEU A 138 -7.59 0.96 0.75
C LEU A 138 -8.64 -0.06 1.22
N GLU A 139 -9.60 -0.40 0.35
CA GLU A 139 -10.62 -1.44 0.60
C GLU A 139 -10.02 -2.85 0.74
#